data_AF-A0A1V3J7P5-F1
#
_entry.id   AF-A0A1V3J7P5-F1
#
_cell.length_a   1.000
_cell.length_b   1.000
_cell.length_c   1.000
_cell.angle_alpha   90.00
_cell.angle_beta   90.00
_cell.angle_gamma   90.00
#
_symmetry.space_group_name_H-M   'P 1'
#
loop_
_entity.id
_entity.type
_entity.pdbx_description
1 polymer ?
#
loop_
_entity_poly.entity_id
_entity_poly.type
_entity_poly.pdbx_seq_one_letter_code
_entity_poly.pdbx_strand_id
1 'polypeptide(L)'
;MFELILSTESKVLSTNIVDFEKQAEQYLATLTNTFETDDDFAKAKEEVKALKEIETKIRTAIKQTQNGDIANLIATAEQIADRFKDERLSREKLVKNKEAEIKENIVMAAFEEVQSVRSGFESSVSLALEKIIPKSVITKRLEDATKRRSTLNTLTSAVNAETQAVKAEIAEEAARLSGRLKLIPASYDYLFKDWLELITGTEDLTLIVQQRIEAEQQRETELKAKAEQEAKAKAEAEKVQAEAKAVAEEMNQQTAPLPQSAVENSSENTTALSDFIISIRLNNTTQANAVSIARELKTRFGDAVRLNQAK
;
A
#
# COMPACT_ATOMS: atom_id res chain seq x y z
N MET A 1 -23.67 18.94 98.38
CA MET A 1 -23.95 18.30 97.08
C MET A 1 -22.69 17.52 96.74
N PHE A 2 -22.72 16.19 96.78
CA PHE A 2 -21.54 15.37 96.57
C PHE A 2 -21.40 15.10 95.07
N GLU A 3 -20.32 15.58 94.46
CA GLU A 3 -20.02 15.38 93.04
C GLU A 3 -19.02 14.23 92.91
N LEU A 4 -19.40 13.17 92.19
CA LEU A 4 -18.52 12.03 91.90
C LEU A 4 -17.75 12.34 90.62
N ILE A 5 -16.46 12.61 90.74
CA ILE A 5 -15.56 12.77 89.59
C ILE A 5 -14.83 11.44 89.38
N LEU A 6 -15.09 10.80 88.24
CA LEU A 6 -14.36 9.62 87.78
C LEU A 6 -13.44 10.03 86.62
N SER A 7 -12.14 9.80 86.78
CA SER A 7 -11.11 10.01 85.75
C SER A 7 -10.50 8.66 85.39
N THR A 8 -10.54 8.26 84.12
CA THR A 8 -10.00 6.98 83.64
C THR A 8 -8.83 7.23 82.69
N GLU A 9 -7.70 6.59 82.94
CA GLU A 9 -6.53 6.59 82.06
C GLU A 9 -6.41 5.22 81.37
N SER A 10 -6.29 5.22 80.04
CA SER A 10 -6.06 4.01 79.24
C SER A 10 -4.60 3.99 78.80
N LYS A 11 -3.84 2.97 79.21
CA LYS A 11 -2.38 2.87 78.97
C LYS A 11 -2.06 1.72 78.02
N VAL A 12 -1.13 1.95 77.08
CA VAL A 12 -0.59 0.93 76.19
C VAL A 12 0.26 -0.05 77.00
N LEU A 13 -0.10 -1.33 77.00
CA LEU A 13 0.61 -2.38 77.74
C LEU A 13 1.88 -2.85 77.01
N SER A 14 1.84 -2.95 75.68
CA SER A 14 2.99 -3.23 74.83
C SER A 14 2.70 -2.85 73.37
N THR A 15 3.76 -2.52 72.60
CA THR A 15 3.68 -2.26 71.16
C THR A 15 4.96 -2.76 70.48
N ASN A 16 4.83 -3.39 69.31
CA ASN A 16 5.94 -3.83 68.46
C ASN A 16 6.04 -3.01 67.16
N ILE A 17 5.41 -1.84 67.10
CA ILE A 17 5.20 -1.10 65.84
C ILE A 17 6.51 -0.72 65.12
N VAL A 18 7.56 -0.39 65.87
CA VAL A 18 8.88 -0.03 65.32
C VAL A 18 9.56 -1.25 64.68
N ASP A 19 9.52 -2.39 65.34
CA ASP A 19 10.08 -3.63 64.81
C ASP A 19 9.27 -4.12 63.60
N PHE A 20 7.94 -3.97 63.66
CA PHE A 20 7.05 -4.30 62.55
C PHE A 20 7.31 -3.41 61.34
N GLU A 21 7.48 -2.10 61.54
CA GLU A 21 7.84 -1.17 60.46
C GLU A 21 9.15 -1.57 59.79
N LYS A 22 10.19 -1.87 60.58
CA LYS A 22 11.48 -2.34 60.03
C LYS A 22 11.34 -3.65 59.25
N GLN A 23 10.57 -4.61 59.75
CA GLN A 23 10.31 -5.87 59.07
C GLN A 23 9.50 -5.65 57.78
N ALA A 24 8.53 -4.73 57.81
CA ALA A 24 7.78 -4.34 56.64
C ALA A 24 8.69 -3.77 55.57
N GLU A 25 9.57 -2.81 55.91
CA GLU A 25 10.53 -2.24 54.96
C GLU A 25 11.46 -3.29 54.34
N GLN A 26 11.97 -4.22 55.17
CA GLN A 26 12.78 -5.33 54.70
C GLN A 26 12.01 -6.22 53.73
N TYR A 27 10.76 -6.55 54.04
CA TYR A 27 9.92 -7.36 53.15
C TYR A 27 9.66 -6.65 51.82
N LEU A 28 9.31 -5.37 51.84
CA LEU A 28 9.10 -4.58 50.62
C LEU A 28 10.36 -4.53 49.74
N ALA A 29 11.55 -4.53 50.34
CA ALA A 29 12.82 -4.58 49.60
C ALA A 29 13.09 -5.95 48.93
N THR A 30 12.41 -7.03 49.33
CA THR A 30 12.57 -8.38 48.72
C THR A 30 11.65 -8.64 47.53
N LEU A 31 10.75 -7.70 47.21
CA LEU A 31 9.80 -7.84 46.12
C LEU A 31 10.53 -8.03 44.78
N THR A 32 9.98 -8.90 43.93
CA THR A 32 10.62 -9.32 42.68
C THR A 32 10.80 -8.15 41.69
N ASN A 33 11.95 -7.95 41.07
CA ASN A 33 12.10 -6.88 40.06
C ASN A 33 12.36 -7.42 38.65
N THR A 34 12.46 -8.73 38.53
CA THR A 34 12.64 -9.46 37.26
C THR A 34 11.29 -9.96 36.78
N PHE A 35 11.04 -9.86 35.47
CA PHE A 35 9.79 -10.28 34.84
C PHE A 35 10.11 -10.95 33.51
N GLU A 36 10.79 -12.09 33.55
CA GLU A 36 11.25 -12.77 32.33
C GLU A 36 10.57 -14.12 32.16
N THR A 37 10.19 -14.77 33.27
CA THR A 37 9.67 -16.13 33.29
C THR A 37 8.24 -16.19 33.84
N ASP A 38 7.54 -17.27 33.53
CA ASP A 38 6.23 -17.56 34.13
C ASP A 38 6.30 -17.60 35.66
N ASP A 39 7.41 -18.08 36.23
CA ASP A 39 7.65 -18.13 37.67
C ASP A 39 7.79 -16.73 38.28
N ASP A 40 8.43 -15.79 37.57
CA ASP A 40 8.53 -14.39 38.02
C ASP A 40 7.15 -13.73 38.12
N PHE A 41 6.30 -13.95 37.10
CA PHE A 41 4.93 -13.42 37.10
C PHE A 41 4.07 -14.08 38.17
N ALA A 42 4.20 -15.40 38.37
CA ALA A 42 3.50 -16.12 39.42
C ALA A 42 3.90 -15.58 40.81
N LYS A 43 5.21 -15.40 41.05
CA LYS A 43 5.75 -14.85 42.29
C LYS A 43 5.29 -13.41 42.52
N ALA A 44 5.31 -12.56 41.50
CA ALA A 44 4.83 -11.19 41.63
C ALA A 44 3.32 -11.10 41.93
N LYS A 45 2.50 -12.02 41.39
CA LYS A 45 1.06 -12.13 41.71
C LYS A 45 0.83 -12.62 43.15
N GLU A 46 1.62 -13.59 43.62
CA GLU A 46 1.65 -14.03 45.02
C GLU A 46 2.02 -12.87 45.96
N GLU A 47 3.02 -12.07 45.60
CA GLU A 47 3.43 -10.89 46.36
C GLU A 47 2.30 -9.84 46.45
N VAL A 48 1.57 -9.57 45.35
CA VAL A 48 0.38 -8.68 45.38
C VAL A 48 -0.67 -9.17 46.37
N LYS A 49 -0.89 -10.50 46.42
CA LYS A 49 -1.82 -11.12 47.38
C LYS A 49 -1.31 -10.97 48.82
N ALA A 50 -0.03 -11.24 49.06
CA ALA A 50 0.59 -11.09 50.37
C ALA A 50 0.52 -9.64 50.88
N LEU A 51 0.83 -8.65 50.03
CA LEU A 51 0.70 -7.22 50.35
C LEU A 51 -0.74 -6.87 50.76
N LYS A 52 -1.74 -7.41 50.05
CA LYS A 52 -3.17 -7.22 50.39
C LYS A 52 -3.53 -7.84 51.75
N GLU A 53 -3.04 -9.03 52.03
CA GLU A 53 -3.29 -9.71 53.30
C GLU A 53 -2.66 -8.96 54.47
N ILE A 54 -1.43 -8.46 54.31
CA ILE A 54 -0.74 -7.64 55.32
C ILE A 54 -1.49 -6.32 55.53
N GLU A 55 -1.84 -5.61 54.45
CA GLU A 55 -2.67 -4.38 54.52
C GLU A 55 -3.95 -4.63 55.32
N THR A 56 -4.67 -5.71 55.01
CA THR A 56 -5.93 -6.07 55.66
C THR A 56 -5.74 -6.39 57.15
N LYS A 57 -4.67 -7.11 57.51
CA LYS A 57 -4.33 -7.43 58.90
C LYS A 57 -4.03 -6.16 59.70
N ILE A 58 -3.24 -5.22 59.16
CA ILE A 58 -2.94 -3.95 59.82
C ILE A 58 -4.24 -3.15 60.04
N ARG A 59 -5.07 -2.99 58.99
CA ARG A 59 -6.36 -2.28 59.10
C ARG A 59 -7.32 -2.94 60.08
N THR A 60 -7.29 -4.27 60.22
CA THR A 60 -8.10 -4.98 61.20
C THR A 60 -7.60 -4.73 62.62
N ALA A 61 -6.28 -4.78 62.84
CA ALA A 61 -5.67 -4.45 64.13
C ALA A 61 -6.00 -3.02 64.58
N ILE A 62 -5.92 -2.05 63.67
CA ILE A 62 -6.31 -0.64 63.94
C ILE A 62 -7.76 -0.57 64.45
N LYS A 63 -8.71 -1.21 63.76
CA LYS A 63 -10.13 -1.23 64.16
C LYS A 63 -10.35 -1.83 65.55
N GLN A 64 -9.54 -2.81 65.96
CA GLN A 64 -9.65 -3.46 67.26
C GLN A 64 -9.10 -2.60 68.41
N THR A 65 -8.31 -1.56 68.12
CA THR A 65 -7.58 -0.77 69.11
C THR A 65 -8.34 0.51 69.54
N GLN A 66 -9.62 0.67 69.18
CA GLN A 66 -10.40 1.93 69.33
C GLN A 66 -10.64 2.47 70.76
N ASN A 67 -10.05 1.89 71.81
CA ASN A 67 -10.25 2.32 73.19
C ASN A 67 -8.93 2.83 73.81
N GLY A 68 -8.75 4.15 73.89
CA GLY A 68 -7.69 4.80 74.68
C GLY A 68 -6.97 5.97 73.99
N ASP A 69 -6.05 6.63 74.72
CA ASP A 69 -5.27 7.78 74.25
C ASP A 69 -4.02 7.31 73.46
N ILE A 70 -4.27 6.76 72.26
CA ILE A 70 -3.29 6.03 71.43
C ILE A 70 -3.25 6.53 69.99
N ALA A 71 -3.69 7.77 69.75
CA ALA A 71 -3.83 8.36 68.43
C ALA A 71 -2.55 8.28 67.59
N ASN A 72 -1.39 8.53 68.20
CA ASN A 72 -0.09 8.48 67.50
C ASN A 72 0.25 7.07 66.98
N LEU A 73 -0.04 6.01 67.74
CA LEU A 73 0.22 4.63 67.32
C LEU A 73 -0.70 4.22 66.17
N ILE A 74 -1.97 4.64 66.23
CA ILE A 74 -2.93 4.41 65.15
C ILE A 74 -2.45 5.11 63.88
N ALA A 75 -2.03 6.38 63.98
CA ALA A 75 -1.53 7.12 62.84
C ALA A 75 -0.31 6.46 62.18
N THR A 76 0.66 5.96 62.96
CA THR A 76 1.80 5.20 62.41
C THR A 76 1.35 3.90 61.75
N ALA A 77 0.41 3.16 62.35
CA ALA A 77 -0.10 1.93 61.75
C ALA A 77 -0.87 2.21 60.45
N GLU A 78 -1.61 3.32 60.37
CA GLU A 78 -2.27 3.78 59.14
C GLU A 78 -1.27 4.11 58.04
N GLN A 79 -0.19 4.84 58.38
CA GLN A 79 0.89 5.13 57.42
C GLN A 79 1.53 3.85 56.87
N ILE A 80 1.79 2.85 57.72
CA ILE A 80 2.32 1.56 57.26
C ILE A 80 1.30 0.86 56.36
N ALA A 81 0.02 0.82 56.74
CA ALA A 81 -1.04 0.23 55.90
C ALA A 81 -1.17 0.91 54.53
N ASP A 82 -1.07 2.23 54.48
CA ASP A 82 -1.13 2.99 53.24
C ASP A 82 0.10 2.73 52.37
N ARG A 83 1.30 2.57 52.95
CA ARG A 83 2.49 2.15 52.20
C ARG A 83 2.33 0.78 51.55
N PHE A 84 1.75 -0.21 52.26
CA PHE A 84 1.44 -1.52 51.68
C PHE A 84 0.41 -1.43 50.56
N LYS A 85 -0.60 -0.57 50.71
CA LYS A 85 -1.60 -0.32 49.68
C LYS A 85 -0.97 0.26 48.41
N ASP A 86 -0.14 1.28 48.56
CA ASP A 86 0.53 1.96 47.44
C ASP A 86 1.48 1.01 46.72
N GLU A 87 2.26 0.23 47.47
CA GLU A 87 3.14 -0.78 46.88
C GLU A 87 2.32 -1.85 46.15
N ARG A 88 1.25 -2.36 46.74
CA ARG A 88 0.35 -3.33 46.10
C ARG A 88 -0.20 -2.81 44.77
N LEU A 89 -0.67 -1.56 44.74
CA LEU A 89 -1.23 -0.94 43.53
C LEU A 89 -0.15 -0.71 42.47
N SER A 90 1.02 -0.22 42.87
CA SER A 90 2.20 -0.08 42.01
C SER A 90 2.57 -1.42 41.38
N ARG A 91 2.62 -2.47 42.21
CA ARG A 91 2.95 -3.83 41.83
C ARG A 91 1.94 -4.43 40.86
N GLU A 92 0.65 -4.31 41.15
CA GLU A 92 -0.42 -4.80 40.28
C GLU A 92 -0.35 -4.14 38.90
N LYS A 93 -0.05 -2.84 38.85
CA LYS A 93 0.16 -2.11 37.60
C LYS A 93 1.43 -2.57 36.89
N LEU A 94 2.52 -2.76 37.61
CA LEU A 94 3.80 -3.23 37.06
C LEU A 94 3.65 -4.60 36.39
N VAL A 95 3.02 -5.55 37.06
CA VAL A 95 2.73 -6.90 36.52
C VAL A 95 1.93 -6.80 35.23
N LYS A 96 0.80 -6.07 35.24
CA LYS A 96 -0.05 -5.92 34.04
C LYS A 96 0.69 -5.28 32.88
N ASN A 97 1.48 -4.25 33.14
CA ASN A 97 2.25 -3.55 32.12
C ASN A 97 3.34 -4.46 31.53
N LYS A 98 4.07 -5.20 32.37
CA LYS A 98 5.13 -6.11 31.93
C LYS A 98 4.59 -7.30 31.15
N GLU A 99 3.45 -7.86 31.55
CA GLU A 99 2.76 -8.90 30.77
C GLU A 99 2.37 -8.39 29.37
N ALA A 100 1.83 -7.17 29.28
CA ALA A 100 1.47 -6.56 28.00
C ALA A 100 2.69 -6.27 27.12
N GLU A 101 3.76 -5.69 27.72
CA GLU A 101 5.01 -5.36 27.03
C GLU A 101 5.69 -6.61 26.45
N ILE A 102 5.80 -7.69 27.24
CA ILE A 102 6.42 -8.94 26.75
C ILE A 102 5.59 -9.55 25.63
N LYS A 103 4.27 -9.54 25.77
CA LYS A 103 3.37 -10.02 24.73
C LYS A 103 3.54 -9.26 23.43
N GLU A 104 3.61 -7.93 23.50
CA GLU A 104 3.85 -7.06 22.34
C GLU A 104 5.22 -7.35 21.72
N ASN A 105 6.27 -7.47 22.53
CA ASN A 105 7.62 -7.78 22.07
C ASN A 105 7.71 -9.12 21.34
N ILE A 106 7.02 -10.16 21.83
CA ILE A 106 6.98 -11.47 21.16
C ILE A 106 6.30 -11.37 19.79
N VAL A 107 5.16 -10.68 19.71
CA VAL A 107 4.43 -10.48 18.44
C VAL A 107 5.25 -9.64 17.47
N MET A 108 5.90 -8.58 17.95
CA MET A 108 6.75 -7.71 17.15
C MET A 108 7.98 -8.46 16.61
N ALA A 109 8.68 -9.22 17.45
CA ALA A 109 9.83 -10.02 17.03
C ALA A 109 9.42 -11.06 15.98
N ALA A 110 8.30 -11.76 16.19
CA ALA A 110 7.74 -12.69 15.21
C ALA A 110 7.39 -12.00 13.89
N PHE A 111 6.77 -10.82 13.95
CA PHE A 111 6.44 -10.02 12.77
C PHE A 111 7.70 -9.61 12.01
N GLU A 112 8.72 -9.09 12.69
CA GLU A 112 10.02 -8.76 12.08
C GLU A 112 10.68 -9.97 11.42
N GLU A 113 10.60 -11.14 12.06
CA GLU A 113 11.13 -12.39 11.51
C GLU A 113 10.44 -12.78 10.19
N VAL A 114 9.12 -12.62 10.10
CA VAL A 114 8.35 -12.83 8.87
C VAL A 114 8.71 -11.78 7.82
N GLN A 115 8.81 -10.52 8.21
CA GLN A 115 9.11 -9.41 7.31
C GLN A 115 10.53 -9.50 6.73
N SER A 116 11.49 -10.01 7.50
CA SER A 116 12.84 -10.30 7.04
C SER A 116 12.82 -11.30 5.88
N VAL A 117 12.12 -12.43 6.03
CA VAL A 117 11.95 -13.42 4.95
C VAL A 117 11.30 -12.80 3.72
N ARG A 118 10.22 -12.03 3.92
CA ARG A 118 9.49 -11.37 2.83
C ARG A 118 10.34 -10.37 2.04
N SER A 119 11.25 -9.67 2.71
CA SER A 119 12.14 -8.69 2.09
C SER A 119 13.26 -9.32 1.25
N GLY A 120 13.50 -10.63 1.40
CA GLY A 120 14.52 -11.36 0.65
C GLY A 120 14.14 -11.70 -0.79
N PHE A 121 12.89 -11.47 -1.20
CA PHE A 121 12.43 -11.71 -2.57
C PHE A 121 12.69 -10.51 -3.50
N GLU A 122 12.64 -10.75 -4.81
CA GLU A 122 12.71 -9.69 -5.83
C GLU A 122 11.59 -8.66 -5.64
N SER A 123 11.87 -7.38 -5.92
CA SER A 123 10.93 -6.27 -5.67
C SER A 123 9.53 -6.49 -6.27
N SER A 124 9.44 -7.05 -7.48
CA SER A 124 8.17 -7.36 -8.16
C SER A 124 7.36 -8.41 -7.40
N VAL A 125 8.03 -9.46 -6.92
CA VAL A 125 7.41 -10.55 -6.13
C VAL A 125 7.02 -10.03 -4.75
N SER A 126 7.86 -9.23 -4.09
CA SER A 126 7.54 -8.61 -2.80
C SER A 126 6.31 -7.70 -2.88
N LEU A 127 6.14 -6.94 -3.98
CA LEU A 127 4.95 -6.11 -4.21
C LEU A 127 3.69 -6.96 -4.37
N ALA A 128 3.78 -8.04 -5.15
CA ALA A 128 2.68 -8.99 -5.33
C ALA A 128 2.30 -9.71 -4.04
N LEU A 129 3.29 -10.11 -3.24
CA LEU A 129 3.06 -10.66 -1.90
C LEU A 129 2.31 -9.65 -1.01
N GLU A 130 2.62 -8.35 -1.05
CA GLU A 130 1.91 -7.31 -0.26
C GLU A 130 0.43 -7.21 -0.60
N LYS A 131 0.08 -7.46 -1.86
CA LYS A 131 -1.33 -7.52 -2.29
C LYS A 131 -2.05 -8.76 -1.76
N ILE A 132 -1.39 -9.92 -1.73
CA ILE A 132 -2.01 -11.21 -1.37
C ILE A 132 -2.00 -11.46 0.15
N ILE A 133 -0.87 -11.16 0.79
CA ILE A 133 -0.63 -11.35 2.23
C ILE A 133 -0.22 -10.01 2.84
N PRO A 134 -1.17 -9.08 3.09
CA PRO A 134 -0.86 -7.77 3.64
C PRO A 134 -0.26 -7.86 5.05
N LYS A 135 0.61 -6.91 5.41
CA LYS A 135 1.20 -6.83 6.77
C LYS A 135 0.15 -6.88 7.88
N SER A 136 -0.97 -6.20 7.71
CA SER A 136 -2.06 -6.16 8.70
C SER A 136 -2.69 -7.54 8.95
N VAL A 137 -2.73 -8.41 7.93
CA VAL A 137 -3.22 -9.79 8.07
C VAL A 137 -2.23 -10.62 8.89
N ILE A 138 -0.92 -10.46 8.62
CA ILE A 138 0.15 -11.12 9.39
C ILE A 138 0.10 -10.69 10.85
N THR A 139 0.07 -9.37 11.13
CA THR A 139 -0.01 -8.84 12.50
C THR A 139 -1.21 -9.41 13.23
N LYS A 140 -2.39 -9.38 12.61
CA LYS A 140 -3.62 -9.92 13.22
C LYS A 140 -3.51 -11.41 13.53
N ARG A 141 -2.93 -12.22 12.63
CA ARG A 141 -2.74 -13.66 12.86
C ARG A 141 -1.81 -13.94 14.04
N LEU A 142 -0.70 -13.20 14.13
CA LEU A 142 0.23 -13.31 15.26
C LEU A 142 -0.41 -12.85 16.58
N GLU A 143 -1.19 -11.76 16.58
CA GLU A 143 -1.98 -11.33 17.74
C GLU A 143 -3.03 -12.38 18.14
N ASP A 144 -3.73 -12.97 17.18
CA ASP A 144 -4.72 -14.01 17.40
C ASP A 144 -4.08 -15.27 18.02
N ALA A 145 -2.85 -15.62 17.64
CA ALA A 145 -2.11 -16.75 18.20
C ALA A 145 -1.83 -16.59 19.71
N THR A 146 -1.76 -15.35 20.20
CA THR A 146 -1.60 -15.05 21.63
C THR A 146 -2.87 -15.24 22.46
N LYS A 147 -4.05 -15.33 21.83
CA LYS A 147 -5.33 -15.37 22.55
C LYS A 147 -5.47 -16.71 23.28
N ARG A 148 -6.06 -16.64 24.48
CA ARG A 148 -6.34 -17.83 25.33
C ARG A 148 -5.07 -18.62 25.68
N ARG A 149 -3.97 -17.92 25.95
CA ARG A 149 -2.72 -18.48 26.46
C ARG A 149 -2.50 -17.97 27.88
N SER A 150 -2.30 -18.88 28.81
CA SER A 150 -2.20 -18.58 30.24
C SER A 150 -0.76 -18.40 30.72
N THR A 151 0.22 -18.81 29.91
CA THR A 151 1.65 -18.76 30.25
C THR A 151 2.46 -18.20 29.08
N LEU A 152 3.59 -17.60 29.39
CA LEU A 152 4.58 -17.11 28.44
C LEU A 152 5.04 -18.24 27.51
N ASN A 153 5.35 -19.41 28.07
CA ASN A 153 5.82 -20.54 27.25
C ASN A 153 4.78 -20.99 26.20
N THR A 154 3.51 -21.11 26.61
CA THR A 154 2.43 -21.50 25.68
C THR A 154 2.12 -20.40 24.66
N LEU A 155 2.25 -19.13 25.04
CA LEU A 155 2.12 -17.99 24.15
C LEU A 155 3.22 -17.98 23.10
N THR A 156 4.49 -18.05 23.52
CA THR A 156 5.66 -18.05 22.63
C THR A 156 5.61 -19.22 21.66
N SER A 157 5.27 -20.42 22.14
CA SER A 157 5.16 -21.61 21.28
C SER A 157 4.07 -21.46 20.21
N ALA A 158 2.92 -20.88 20.57
CA ALA A 158 1.83 -20.64 19.64
C ALA A 158 2.17 -19.58 18.59
N VAL A 159 2.79 -18.47 19.02
CA VAL A 159 3.27 -17.42 18.09
C VAL A 159 4.32 -17.99 17.15
N ASN A 160 5.29 -18.76 17.66
CA ASN A 160 6.33 -19.38 16.83
C ASN A 160 5.75 -20.35 15.80
N ALA A 161 4.75 -21.16 16.18
CA ALA A 161 4.06 -22.05 15.24
C ALA A 161 3.36 -21.26 14.12
N GLU A 162 2.66 -20.18 14.47
CA GLU A 162 2.01 -19.31 13.49
C GLU A 162 3.04 -18.59 12.59
N THR A 163 4.16 -18.12 13.16
CA THR A 163 5.29 -17.54 12.40
C THR A 163 5.79 -18.50 11.34
N GLN A 164 6.01 -19.78 11.68
CA GLN A 164 6.45 -20.78 10.71
C GLN A 164 5.38 -21.06 9.66
N ALA A 165 4.10 -21.11 10.04
CA ALA A 165 3.00 -21.29 9.10
C ALA A 165 2.92 -20.13 8.09
N VAL A 166 3.00 -18.88 8.55
CA VAL A 166 3.01 -17.69 7.69
C VAL A 166 4.24 -17.67 6.78
N LYS A 167 5.42 -18.04 7.29
CA LYS A 167 6.63 -18.15 6.46
C LYS A 167 6.51 -19.18 5.36
N ALA A 168 5.93 -20.33 5.66
CA ALA A 168 5.68 -21.38 4.67
C ALA A 168 4.72 -20.90 3.58
N GLU A 169 3.63 -20.23 3.96
CA GLU A 169 2.66 -19.64 3.03
C GLU A 169 3.30 -18.56 2.15
N ILE A 170 4.12 -17.67 2.72
CA ILE A 170 4.88 -16.67 1.96
C ILE A 170 5.83 -17.35 0.97
N ALA A 171 6.53 -18.40 1.37
CA ALA A 171 7.48 -19.10 0.51
C ALA A 171 6.79 -19.81 -0.66
N GLU A 172 5.67 -20.49 -0.40
CA GLU A 172 4.84 -21.13 -1.42
C GLU A 172 4.30 -20.09 -2.41
N GLU A 173 3.74 -19.01 -1.90
CA GLU A 173 3.15 -17.96 -2.72
C GLU A 173 4.22 -17.20 -3.51
N ALA A 174 5.39 -16.94 -2.91
CA ALA A 174 6.52 -16.35 -3.61
C ALA A 174 7.02 -17.23 -4.76
N ALA A 175 7.07 -18.55 -4.57
CA ALA A 175 7.44 -19.49 -5.63
C ALA A 175 6.41 -19.47 -6.77
N ARG A 176 5.11 -19.45 -6.44
CA ARG A 176 4.02 -19.31 -7.42
C ARG A 176 4.14 -18.03 -8.24
N LEU A 177 4.28 -16.89 -7.56
CA LEU A 177 4.40 -15.57 -8.18
C LEU A 177 5.66 -15.45 -9.05
N SER A 178 6.80 -15.94 -8.55
CA SER A 178 8.06 -15.98 -9.30
C SER A 178 7.94 -16.83 -10.57
N GLY A 179 7.24 -17.97 -10.48
CA GLY A 179 6.95 -18.83 -11.63
C GLY A 179 6.10 -18.12 -12.67
N ARG A 180 5.03 -17.43 -12.25
CA ARG A 180 4.15 -16.67 -13.14
C ARG A 180 4.85 -15.47 -13.78
N LEU A 181 5.68 -14.75 -13.04
CA LEU A 181 6.43 -13.62 -13.57
C LEU A 181 7.38 -14.04 -14.71
N LYS A 182 8.00 -15.22 -14.62
CA LYS A 182 8.85 -15.78 -15.69
C LYS A 182 8.11 -16.09 -16.99
N LEU A 183 6.77 -16.17 -16.97
CA LEU A 183 5.98 -16.36 -18.18
C LEU A 183 5.87 -15.08 -19.02
N ILE A 184 6.13 -13.91 -18.43
CA ILE A 184 6.10 -12.62 -19.13
C ILE A 184 7.47 -12.40 -19.80
N PRO A 185 7.55 -12.32 -21.15
CA PRO A 185 8.84 -12.16 -21.82
C PRO A 185 9.33 -10.72 -21.78
N ALA A 186 10.59 -10.53 -21.37
CA ALA A 186 11.24 -9.22 -21.25
C ALA A 186 11.14 -8.34 -22.51
N SER A 187 11.16 -8.95 -23.71
CA SER A 187 11.04 -8.23 -24.99
C SER A 187 9.67 -7.59 -25.21
N TYR A 188 8.64 -8.06 -24.51
CA TYR A 188 7.26 -7.61 -24.62
C TYR A 188 6.72 -6.99 -23.31
N ASP A 189 7.59 -6.65 -22.34
CA ASP A 189 7.19 -6.08 -21.03
C ASP A 189 6.26 -4.86 -21.15
N TYR A 190 6.37 -4.10 -22.24
CA TYR A 190 5.51 -2.94 -22.50
C TYR A 190 4.04 -3.30 -22.72
N LEU A 191 3.73 -4.55 -23.12
CA LEU A 191 2.36 -5.07 -23.29
C LEU A 191 1.69 -5.48 -21.97
N PHE A 192 2.45 -5.59 -20.89
CA PHE A 192 2.00 -6.12 -19.60
C PHE A 192 2.15 -5.08 -18.48
N LYS A 193 1.57 -3.90 -18.66
CA LYS A 193 1.57 -2.85 -17.61
C LYS A 193 0.78 -3.25 -16.37
N ASP A 194 -0.18 -4.17 -16.54
CA ASP A 194 -0.99 -4.85 -15.54
C ASP A 194 -0.35 -6.16 -15.03
N TRP A 195 0.98 -6.32 -15.16
CA TRP A 195 1.69 -7.53 -14.75
C TRP A 195 1.34 -7.96 -13.31
N LEU A 196 1.14 -7.01 -12.40
CA LEU A 196 0.85 -7.27 -11.00
C LEU A 196 -0.49 -8.02 -10.84
N GLU A 197 -1.53 -7.53 -11.50
CA GLU A 197 -2.85 -8.17 -11.57
C GLU A 197 -2.76 -9.56 -12.23
N LEU A 198 -2.00 -9.66 -13.32
CA LEU A 198 -1.82 -10.89 -14.07
C LEU A 198 -1.12 -11.99 -13.26
N ILE A 199 -0.02 -11.66 -12.58
CA ILE A 199 0.71 -12.67 -11.78
C ILE A 199 -0.03 -13.02 -10.50
N THR A 200 -0.75 -12.07 -9.88
CA THR A 200 -1.52 -12.34 -8.66
C THR A 200 -2.80 -13.13 -8.94
N GLY A 201 -3.37 -12.98 -10.14
CA GLY A 201 -4.55 -13.72 -10.59
C GLY A 201 -4.37 -15.23 -10.70
N THR A 202 -5.50 -15.90 -10.93
CA THR A 202 -5.62 -17.36 -11.08
C THR A 202 -5.83 -17.79 -12.53
N GLU A 203 -6.04 -16.84 -13.44
CA GLU A 203 -6.23 -17.10 -14.87
C GLU A 203 -4.98 -17.70 -15.53
N ASP A 204 -5.17 -18.34 -16.70
CA ASP A 204 -4.07 -18.91 -17.48
C ASP A 204 -3.24 -17.79 -18.13
N LEU A 205 -2.18 -17.41 -17.41
CA LEU A 205 -1.27 -16.38 -17.85
C LEU A 205 -0.55 -16.75 -19.15
N THR A 206 -0.31 -18.04 -19.40
CA THR A 206 0.38 -18.49 -20.62
C THR A 206 -0.47 -18.15 -21.84
N LEU A 207 -1.77 -18.43 -21.77
CA LEU A 207 -2.72 -18.11 -22.83
C LEU A 207 -2.83 -16.59 -23.04
N ILE A 208 -2.93 -15.81 -21.95
CA ILE A 208 -3.01 -14.35 -22.02
C ILE A 208 -1.75 -13.75 -22.65
N VAL A 209 -0.57 -14.21 -22.24
CA VAL A 209 0.71 -13.76 -22.79
C VAL A 209 0.79 -14.08 -24.28
N GLN A 210 0.45 -15.31 -24.67
CA GLN A 210 0.48 -15.73 -26.06
C GLN A 210 -0.44 -14.88 -26.95
N GLN A 211 -1.69 -14.68 -26.50
CA GLN A 211 -2.67 -13.87 -27.24
C GLN A 211 -2.21 -12.42 -27.43
N ARG A 212 -1.65 -11.80 -26.38
CA ARG A 212 -1.16 -10.42 -26.47
C ARG A 212 0.05 -10.29 -27.40
N ILE A 213 0.97 -11.25 -27.37
CA ILE A 213 2.14 -11.26 -28.26
C ILE A 213 1.74 -11.48 -29.72
N GLU A 214 0.83 -12.43 -29.98
CA GLU A 214 0.33 -12.68 -31.34
C GLU A 214 -0.37 -11.45 -31.91
N ALA A 215 -1.22 -10.78 -31.12
CA ALA A 215 -1.89 -9.55 -31.53
C ALA A 215 -0.89 -8.42 -31.85
N GLU A 216 0.19 -8.30 -31.06
CA GLU A 216 1.23 -7.30 -31.30
C GLU A 216 2.04 -7.61 -32.57
N GLN A 217 2.40 -8.87 -32.80
CA GLN A 217 3.10 -9.29 -34.02
C GLN A 217 2.24 -9.04 -35.27
N GLN A 218 0.94 -9.32 -35.21
CA GLN A 218 0.00 -8.98 -36.27
C GLN A 218 -0.03 -7.47 -36.53
N ARG A 219 -0.13 -6.65 -35.47
CA ARG A 219 -0.10 -5.18 -35.61
C ARG A 219 1.20 -4.68 -36.25
N GLU A 220 2.35 -5.20 -35.86
CA GLU A 220 3.64 -4.80 -36.45
C GLU A 220 3.77 -5.20 -37.92
N THR A 221 3.32 -6.42 -38.27
CA THR A 221 3.34 -6.88 -39.67
C THR A 221 2.40 -6.07 -40.56
N GLU A 222 1.21 -5.74 -40.09
CA GLU A 222 0.29 -4.86 -40.81
C GLU A 222 0.85 -3.45 -41.00
N LEU A 223 1.51 -2.88 -39.99
CA LEU A 223 2.16 -1.58 -40.09
C LEU A 223 3.29 -1.59 -41.11
N LYS A 224 4.12 -2.64 -41.13
CA LYS A 224 5.19 -2.80 -42.13
C LYS A 224 4.61 -2.94 -43.54
N ALA A 225 3.55 -3.73 -43.72
CA ALA A 225 2.89 -3.89 -45.01
C ALA A 225 2.28 -2.58 -45.52
N LYS A 226 1.63 -1.80 -44.64
CA LYS A 226 1.10 -0.47 -44.98
C LYS A 226 2.21 0.50 -45.37
N ALA A 227 3.29 0.56 -44.59
CA ALA A 227 4.44 1.41 -44.90
C ALA A 227 5.09 1.04 -46.25
N GLU A 228 5.19 -0.25 -46.59
CA GLU A 228 5.73 -0.69 -47.89
C GLU A 228 4.79 -0.34 -49.05
N GLN A 229 3.47 -0.49 -48.87
CA GLN A 229 2.48 -0.09 -49.87
C GLN A 229 2.51 1.42 -50.10
N GLU A 230 2.57 2.23 -49.04
CA GLU A 230 2.68 3.68 -49.14
C GLU A 230 3.98 4.10 -49.83
N ALA A 231 5.10 3.44 -49.52
CA ALA A 231 6.38 3.70 -50.20
C ALA A 231 6.33 3.37 -51.70
N LYS A 232 5.72 2.24 -52.08
CA LYS A 232 5.52 1.87 -53.49
C LYS A 232 4.59 2.84 -54.21
N ALA A 233 3.47 3.20 -53.60
CA ALA A 233 2.53 4.17 -54.17
C ALA A 233 3.17 5.55 -54.36
N LYS A 234 4.00 5.99 -53.40
CA LYS A 234 4.74 7.25 -53.52
C LYS A 234 5.78 7.18 -54.65
N ALA A 235 6.53 6.09 -54.76
CA ALA A 235 7.51 5.90 -55.83
C ALA A 235 6.86 5.83 -57.22
N GLU A 236 5.69 5.19 -57.33
CA GLU A 236 4.92 5.12 -58.58
C GLU A 236 4.34 6.50 -58.95
N ALA A 237 3.79 7.23 -57.98
CA ALA A 237 3.32 8.60 -58.20
C ALA A 237 4.47 9.54 -58.62
N GLU A 238 5.66 9.39 -58.05
CA GLU A 238 6.86 10.14 -58.45
C GLU A 238 7.30 9.78 -59.88
N LYS A 239 7.23 8.49 -60.28
CA LYS A 239 7.52 8.07 -61.67
C LYS A 239 6.51 8.64 -62.67
N VAL A 240 5.21 8.52 -62.40
CA VAL A 240 4.15 9.07 -63.28
C VAL A 240 4.30 10.59 -63.40
N GLN A 241 4.65 11.28 -62.31
CA GLN A 241 4.90 12.72 -62.35
C GLN A 241 6.18 13.07 -63.13
N ALA A 242 7.24 12.26 -63.06
CA ALA A 242 8.46 12.45 -63.85
C ALA A 242 8.22 12.21 -65.35
N GLU A 243 7.48 11.15 -65.71
CA GLU A 243 7.09 10.85 -67.09
C GLU A 243 6.17 11.93 -67.67
N ALA A 244 5.19 12.42 -66.90
CA ALA A 244 4.34 13.54 -67.34
C ALA A 244 5.12 14.84 -67.57
N LYS A 245 6.17 15.10 -66.77
CA LYS A 245 7.08 16.24 -66.99
C LYS A 245 7.93 16.06 -68.24
N ALA A 246 8.45 14.86 -68.50
CA ALA A 246 9.24 14.56 -69.69
C ALA A 246 8.40 14.70 -70.98
N VAL A 247 7.16 14.20 -71.00
CA VAL A 247 6.25 14.35 -72.14
C VAL A 247 5.85 15.81 -72.37
N ALA A 248 5.68 16.61 -71.30
CA ALA A 248 5.42 18.04 -71.42
C ALA A 248 6.63 18.83 -71.96
N GLU A 249 7.86 18.45 -71.61
CA GLU A 249 9.08 19.03 -72.18
C GLU A 249 9.29 18.66 -73.65
N GLU A 250 8.93 17.43 -74.06
CA GLU A 250 8.97 16.99 -75.46
C GLU A 250 7.94 17.75 -76.33
N MET A 251 6.71 17.92 -75.85
CA MET A 251 5.69 18.73 -76.55
C MET A 251 6.06 20.21 -76.67
N ASN A 252 6.85 20.76 -75.74
CA ASN A 252 7.29 22.16 -75.79
C ASN A 252 8.50 22.39 -76.72
N GLN A 253 9.18 21.34 -77.19
CA GLN A 253 10.23 21.45 -78.22
C GLN A 253 9.68 21.36 -79.67
N GLN A 254 8.39 21.04 -79.83
CA GLN A 254 7.69 21.05 -81.12
C GLN A 254 6.57 22.09 -81.13
N THR A 255 6.91 23.39 -81.01
CA THR A 255 6.00 24.44 -81.49
C THR A 255 6.71 25.76 -81.84
N ALA A 256 6.83 26.02 -83.15
CA ALA A 256 6.95 27.34 -83.79
C ALA A 256 6.42 27.19 -85.25
N PRO A 257 5.86 28.24 -85.90
CA PRO A 257 4.42 28.34 -86.21
C PRO A 257 3.98 28.00 -87.66
N LEU A 258 2.72 27.52 -87.78
CA LEU A 258 1.69 27.57 -88.86
C LEU A 258 2.07 27.95 -90.32
N PRO A 259 1.46 27.30 -91.34
CA PRO A 259 0.17 27.81 -91.84
C PRO A 259 -0.90 26.78 -92.31
N GLN A 260 -2.10 27.34 -92.49
CA GLN A 260 -3.42 26.84 -92.88
C GLN A 260 -3.51 25.79 -94.02
N SER A 261 -4.41 24.79 -93.88
CA SER A 261 -5.53 24.51 -94.81
C SER A 261 -6.36 23.25 -94.44
N ALA A 262 -7.70 23.36 -94.61
CA ALA A 262 -8.73 22.35 -94.93
C ALA A 262 -8.77 21.01 -94.13
N VAL A 263 -9.64 20.83 -93.13
CA VAL A 263 -11.04 20.30 -93.16
C VAL A 263 -11.22 18.90 -93.81
N GLU A 264 -11.41 17.84 -93.00
CA GLU A 264 -12.69 17.08 -92.91
C GLU A 264 -12.67 15.94 -91.86
N ASN A 265 -13.72 15.96 -91.00
CA ASN A 265 -14.46 14.87 -90.33
C ASN A 265 -13.68 13.88 -89.44
N SER A 266 -13.99 13.69 -88.14
CA SER A 266 -15.34 13.39 -87.62
C SER A 266 -15.42 13.54 -86.07
N SER A 267 -16.55 14.09 -85.62
CA SER A 267 -17.32 13.83 -84.38
C SER A 267 -16.68 14.03 -82.99
N GLU A 268 -17.05 15.14 -82.32
CA GLU A 268 -17.96 15.17 -81.14
C GLU A 268 -17.17 15.12 -79.81
N ASN A 269 -16.99 16.19 -79.03
CA ASN A 269 -18.00 17.00 -78.37
C ASN A 269 -17.30 18.25 -77.75
N THR A 270 -17.46 19.44 -78.34
CA THR A 270 -16.89 20.70 -77.80
C THR A 270 -17.98 21.76 -77.69
N THR A 271 -18.67 21.73 -76.56
CA THR A 271 -19.50 22.86 -76.12
C THR A 271 -18.60 23.93 -75.52
N ALA A 272 -18.79 25.18 -75.91
CA ALA A 272 -18.10 26.34 -75.35
C ALA A 272 -18.19 26.36 -73.81
N LEU A 273 -17.05 26.59 -73.15
CA LEU A 273 -16.93 26.66 -71.69
C LEU A 273 -17.86 27.76 -71.13
N SER A 274 -19.01 27.36 -70.60
CA SER A 274 -19.79 28.18 -69.66
C SER A 274 -18.99 28.40 -68.37
N ASP A 275 -19.09 29.59 -67.78
CA ASP A 275 -18.38 29.98 -66.57
C ASP A 275 -18.97 29.18 -65.37
N PHE A 276 -18.25 28.16 -64.88
CA PHE A 276 -18.70 27.30 -63.79
C PHE A 276 -18.06 27.70 -62.45
N ILE A 277 -18.88 27.92 -61.42
CA ILE A 277 -18.41 28.24 -60.07
C ILE A 277 -18.50 26.99 -59.19
N ILE A 278 -17.35 26.55 -58.64
CA ILE A 278 -17.28 25.48 -57.64
C ILE A 278 -17.30 26.13 -56.25
N SER A 279 -18.30 25.78 -55.42
CA SER A 279 -18.42 26.24 -54.04
C SER A 279 -18.10 25.11 -53.06
N ILE A 280 -17.07 25.32 -52.23
CA ILE A 280 -16.66 24.36 -51.18
C ILE A 280 -17.03 24.95 -49.82
N ARG A 281 -17.85 24.25 -49.03
CA ARG A 281 -18.16 24.65 -47.65
C ARG A 281 -17.11 24.10 -46.69
N LEU A 282 -16.49 24.98 -45.93
CA LEU A 282 -15.45 24.65 -44.93
C LEU A 282 -15.95 24.89 -43.50
N ASN A 283 -17.12 24.35 -43.15
CA ASN A 283 -17.77 24.56 -41.85
C ASN A 283 -17.24 23.67 -40.71
N ASN A 284 -16.42 22.65 -41.05
CA ASN A 284 -15.83 21.73 -40.07
C ASN A 284 -14.32 21.95 -39.90
N THR A 285 -13.81 23.17 -40.12
CA THR A 285 -12.39 23.50 -39.95
C THR A 285 -12.20 24.88 -39.32
N THR A 286 -10.97 25.17 -38.87
CA THR A 286 -10.64 26.49 -38.29
C THR A 286 -10.40 27.52 -39.39
N GLN A 287 -10.57 28.81 -39.07
CA GLN A 287 -10.33 29.90 -40.01
C GLN A 287 -8.90 29.87 -40.59
N ALA A 288 -7.89 29.53 -39.77
CA ALA A 288 -6.51 29.41 -40.22
C ALA A 288 -6.35 28.31 -41.30
N ASN A 289 -6.99 27.16 -41.10
CA ASN A 289 -6.95 26.06 -42.06
C ASN A 289 -7.72 26.40 -43.33
N ALA A 290 -8.88 27.07 -43.23
CA ALA A 290 -9.62 27.54 -44.40
C ALA A 290 -8.81 28.52 -45.26
N VAL A 291 -8.05 29.42 -44.62
CA VAL A 291 -7.13 30.34 -45.32
C VAL A 291 -5.94 29.59 -45.95
N SER A 292 -5.39 28.57 -45.29
CA SER A 292 -4.32 27.74 -45.86
C SER A 292 -4.79 27.03 -47.14
N ILE A 293 -5.95 26.38 -47.08
CA ILE A 293 -6.57 25.69 -48.21
C ILE A 293 -6.80 26.67 -49.37
N ALA A 294 -7.28 27.88 -49.10
CA ALA A 294 -7.49 28.88 -50.14
C ALA A 294 -6.17 29.36 -50.78
N ARG A 295 -5.09 29.49 -50.00
CA ARG A 295 -3.76 29.82 -50.53
C ARG A 295 -3.22 28.71 -51.42
N GLU A 296 -3.36 27.46 -51.00
CA GLU A 296 -2.95 26.29 -51.82
C GLU A 296 -3.73 26.22 -53.13
N LEU A 297 -5.04 26.45 -53.10
CA LEU A 297 -5.86 26.52 -54.31
C LEU A 297 -5.45 27.70 -55.20
N LYS A 298 -5.15 28.87 -54.62
CA LYS A 298 -4.67 30.03 -55.37
C LYS A 298 -3.29 29.78 -56.02
N THR A 299 -2.40 29.05 -55.36
CA THR A 299 -1.12 28.62 -55.95
C THR A 299 -1.35 27.72 -57.17
N ARG A 300 -2.40 26.90 -57.16
CA ARG A 300 -2.66 25.92 -58.21
C ARG A 300 -3.49 26.47 -59.38
N PHE A 301 -4.41 27.40 -59.11
CA PHE A 301 -5.38 27.90 -60.10
C PHE A 301 -5.31 29.42 -60.34
N GLY A 302 -4.35 30.11 -59.73
CA GLY A 302 -4.12 31.54 -59.92
C GLY A 302 -5.20 32.43 -59.33
N ASP A 303 -5.36 33.64 -59.88
CA ASP A 303 -6.30 34.67 -59.40
C ASP A 303 -7.79 34.34 -59.62
N ALA A 304 -8.10 33.18 -60.19
CA ALA A 304 -9.46 32.68 -60.35
C ALA A 304 -10.11 32.20 -59.03
N VAL A 305 -9.34 32.08 -57.94
CA VAL A 305 -9.83 31.63 -56.62
C VAL A 305 -10.19 32.82 -55.73
N ARG A 306 -11.45 32.88 -55.27
CA ARG A 306 -11.94 33.89 -54.31
C ARG A 306 -12.47 33.22 -53.06
N LEU A 307 -11.98 33.63 -51.88
CA LEU A 307 -12.52 33.18 -50.59
C LEU A 307 -13.57 34.18 -50.10
N ASN A 308 -14.83 33.76 -50.08
CA ASN A 308 -15.94 34.54 -49.54
C ASN A 308 -16.35 33.97 -48.19
N GLN A 309 -16.56 34.84 -47.20
CA GLN A 309 -17.18 34.44 -45.95
C GLN A 309 -18.69 34.26 -46.18
N ALA A 310 -19.20 33.06 -45.95
CA ALA A 310 -20.63 32.83 -45.93
C ALA A 310 -21.24 33.58 -44.72
N LYS A 311 -22.31 34.35 -44.94
CA LYS A 311 -23.10 34.98 -43.87
C LYS A 311 -23.92 33.93 -43.13
#